data_AF-A0A5C5RNY8-F1
#
_entry.id   AF-A0A5C5RNY8-F1
#
_cell.length_a   1.000
_cell.length_b   1.000
_cell.length_c   1.000
_cell.angle_alpha   90.00
_cell.angle_beta   90.00
_cell.angle_gamma   90.00
#
_symmetry.space_group_name_H-M   'P 1'
#
loop_
_entity.id
_entity.type
_entity.pdbx_description
1 polymer ?
#
loop_
_entity_poly.entity_id
_entity_poly.type
_entity_poly.pdbx_seq_one_letter_code
_entity_poly.pdbx_strand_id
1 'polypeptide(L)'
;MTKRQFLAPIAILPVAALALTGCTPDEPRADSPGTTPAVVTGATVPAQGPVRSLEPKPHGEGEKAAESAPSAGGAEASLVKPDGSSAGKATFSEKDGVVVIDVRVTGLTAGFHGMHIHEVGKCEPNSVAKNGAPGSATNFGSAGGHWQKSGATGHPMTGDLVSIYVNANGTGQTVTSTGAFSLSDIKKNADGNALMIHAGPDNFGNIPSARYANIVPGQPVPDETTLNTGDAGGRIACGVIKVG
;
A
#
# COMPACT_ATOMS: atom_id res chain seq x y z
N MET A 1 5.18 -68.47 -62.39
CA MET A 1 4.22 -67.39 -62.73
C MET A 1 4.68 -66.11 -62.06
N THR A 2 4.98 -65.08 -62.88
CA THR A 2 5.02 -63.61 -62.59
C THR A 2 5.94 -63.11 -61.46
N LYS A 3 6.81 -62.09 -61.60
CA LYS A 3 6.90 -61.00 -62.60
C LYS A 3 8.25 -60.24 -62.44
N ARG A 4 8.91 -59.96 -63.59
CA ARG A 4 9.63 -58.74 -64.06
C ARG A 4 10.63 -58.00 -63.14
N GLN A 5 11.92 -57.93 -63.53
CA GLN A 5 12.69 -56.83 -64.20
C GLN A 5 12.94 -55.60 -63.28
N PHE A 6 14.16 -55.04 -63.11
CA PHE A 6 15.05 -54.38 -64.08
C PHE A 6 16.50 -54.19 -63.54
N LEU A 7 17.42 -53.87 -64.46
CA LEU A 7 18.88 -53.69 -64.35
C LEU A 7 19.38 -52.32 -63.79
N ALA A 8 20.56 -52.38 -63.13
CA ALA A 8 21.74 -51.46 -63.20
C ALA A 8 21.69 -50.03 -62.60
N PRO A 9 22.83 -49.30 -62.39
CA PRO A 9 24.25 -49.68 -62.18
C PRO A 9 24.98 -48.93 -61.01
N ILE A 10 26.22 -49.40 -60.79
CA ILE A 10 27.44 -48.82 -60.17
C ILE A 10 27.50 -47.28 -59.98
N ALA A 11 27.96 -46.84 -58.80
CA ALA A 11 28.74 -45.61 -58.63
C ALA A 11 29.78 -45.75 -57.50
N ILE A 12 31.04 -45.49 -57.86
CA ILE A 12 32.24 -45.45 -57.02
C ILE A 12 32.29 -44.11 -56.28
N LEU A 13 32.62 -44.10 -54.98
CA LEU A 13 33.02 -42.90 -54.24
C LEU A 13 34.23 -43.20 -53.32
N PRO A 14 35.21 -42.29 -53.21
CA PRO A 14 36.51 -42.55 -52.62
C PRO A 14 36.54 -42.35 -51.09
N VAL A 15 37.43 -43.12 -50.46
CA VAL A 15 37.88 -42.94 -49.08
C VAL A 15 38.70 -41.66 -48.99
N ALA A 16 38.23 -40.69 -48.21
CA ALA A 16 39.04 -39.59 -47.69
C ALA A 16 39.00 -39.67 -46.16
N ALA A 17 40.16 -39.99 -45.58
CA ALA A 17 40.35 -40.20 -44.16
C ALA A 17 40.13 -38.90 -43.35
N LEU A 18 39.33 -38.99 -42.30
CA LEU A 18 39.15 -37.95 -41.27
C LEU A 18 40.45 -37.77 -40.47
N ALA A 19 40.97 -36.55 -40.44
CA ALA A 19 41.94 -36.10 -39.46
C ALA A 19 41.41 -34.82 -38.79
N LEU A 20 40.61 -34.98 -37.73
CA LEU A 20 40.21 -33.90 -36.82
C LEU A 20 40.00 -34.48 -35.41
N THR A 21 41.09 -34.73 -34.68
CA THR A 21 41.05 -34.93 -33.23
C THR A 21 41.98 -33.92 -32.59
N GLY A 22 41.40 -32.88 -32.01
CA GLY A 22 42.18 -31.89 -31.27
C GLY A 22 41.38 -30.64 -30.94
N CYS A 23 40.33 -30.79 -30.13
CA CYS A 23 39.75 -29.73 -29.30
C CYS A 23 38.91 -30.41 -28.21
N THR A 24 39.45 -30.58 -27.00
CA THR A 24 38.65 -30.87 -25.80
C THR A 24 38.34 -29.54 -25.12
N PRO A 25 37.09 -29.28 -24.67
CA PRO A 25 36.67 -27.98 -24.14
C PRO A 25 37.05 -27.77 -22.67
N ASP A 26 37.97 -28.58 -22.13
CA ASP A 26 38.29 -28.59 -20.71
C ASP A 26 39.52 -27.73 -20.42
N GLU A 27 39.27 -26.53 -19.93
CA GLU A 27 40.26 -25.69 -19.27
C GLU A 27 40.38 -26.14 -17.80
N PRO A 28 41.59 -26.37 -17.25
CA PRO A 28 41.73 -26.89 -15.90
C PRO A 28 41.15 -25.90 -14.88
N ARG A 29 40.29 -26.41 -13.98
CA ARG A 29 39.71 -25.62 -12.89
C ARG A 29 40.82 -25.18 -11.92
N ALA A 30 40.76 -23.93 -11.47
CA ALA A 30 41.66 -23.43 -10.44
C ALA A 30 41.38 -24.08 -9.07
N ASP A 31 42.43 -24.55 -8.39
CA ASP A 31 42.34 -25.23 -7.09
C ASP A 31 42.28 -24.27 -5.89
N SER A 32 42.41 -22.96 -6.13
CA SER A 32 42.33 -21.93 -5.09
C SER A 32 40.93 -21.29 -5.06
N PRO A 33 40.28 -21.19 -3.88
CA PRO A 33 39.01 -20.47 -3.74
C PRO A 33 39.17 -19.00 -4.16
N GLY A 34 38.28 -18.53 -5.05
CA GLY A 34 38.24 -17.13 -5.46
C GLY A 34 37.85 -16.19 -4.30
N THR A 35 38.26 -14.92 -4.39
CA THR A 35 37.87 -13.90 -3.41
C THR A 35 36.38 -13.60 -3.48
N THR A 36 35.75 -13.25 -2.35
CA THR A 36 34.36 -12.78 -2.33
C THR A 36 34.20 -11.56 -3.25
N PRO A 37 33.26 -11.58 -4.23
CA PRO A 37 33.07 -10.45 -5.13
C PRO A 37 32.61 -9.22 -4.33
N ALA A 38 33.14 -8.05 -4.71
CA ALA A 38 32.77 -6.79 -4.07
C ALA A 38 31.28 -6.47 -4.30
N VAL A 39 30.66 -5.81 -3.33
CA VAL A 39 29.28 -5.33 -3.45
C VAL A 39 29.25 -4.25 -4.54
N VAL A 40 28.54 -4.50 -5.63
CA VAL A 40 28.38 -3.54 -6.72
C VAL A 40 27.27 -2.55 -6.35
N THR A 41 27.64 -1.40 -5.81
CA THR A 41 26.75 -0.23 -5.75
C THR A 41 26.80 0.47 -7.10
N GLY A 42 25.76 0.28 -7.92
CA GLY A 42 25.72 0.77 -9.31
C GLY A 42 26.00 2.27 -9.41
N ALA A 43 26.94 2.65 -10.29
CA ALA A 43 27.15 4.04 -10.66
C ALA A 43 26.00 4.53 -11.54
N THR A 44 25.46 5.71 -11.22
CA THR A 44 24.46 6.38 -12.05
C THR A 44 25.08 6.76 -13.40
N VAL A 45 24.51 6.25 -14.49
CA VAL A 45 24.92 6.60 -15.86
C VAL A 45 24.60 8.09 -16.10
N PRO A 46 25.56 8.93 -16.51
CA PRO A 46 25.27 10.33 -16.82
C PRO A 46 24.55 10.42 -18.17
N ALA A 47 23.35 11.00 -18.16
CA ALA A 47 22.62 11.32 -19.38
C ALA A 47 23.26 12.52 -20.08
N GLN A 48 24.18 12.30 -21.02
CA GLN A 48 24.57 13.30 -22.01
C GLN A 48 24.73 12.66 -23.40
N GLY A 49 23.79 12.98 -24.28
CA GLY A 49 23.85 12.70 -25.71
C GLY A 49 22.50 12.97 -26.39
N PRO A 50 22.42 13.76 -27.47
CA PRO A 50 21.16 14.08 -28.11
C PRO A 50 20.75 12.92 -29.02
N VAL A 51 19.79 12.11 -28.58
CA VAL A 51 19.13 11.15 -29.48
C VAL A 51 17.90 11.82 -30.09
N ARG A 52 18.04 12.27 -31.34
CA ARG A 52 16.89 12.58 -32.20
C ARG A 52 16.20 11.26 -32.53
N SER A 53 15.11 10.96 -31.84
CA SER A 53 14.21 9.87 -32.21
C SER A 53 13.17 10.42 -33.18
N LEU A 54 13.22 9.96 -34.43
CA LEU A 54 12.14 10.11 -35.39
C LEU A 54 11.02 9.15 -34.97
N GLU A 55 9.81 9.70 -34.80
CA GLU A 55 8.60 8.94 -34.46
C GLU A 55 8.25 7.86 -35.49
N PRO A 56 7.79 6.68 -35.02
CA PRO A 56 6.69 5.99 -35.66
C PRO A 56 5.49 5.83 -34.72
N LYS A 57 4.29 6.04 -35.27
CA LYS A 57 2.98 5.80 -34.64
C LYS A 57 2.70 4.30 -34.41
N PRO A 58 1.74 3.95 -33.52
CA PRO A 58 1.82 2.75 -32.68
C PRO A 58 1.00 1.56 -33.17
N HIS A 59 1.40 0.36 -32.73
CA HIS A 59 0.51 -0.78 -32.54
C HIS A 59 0.78 -1.44 -31.18
N GLY A 60 -0.24 -1.38 -30.31
CA GLY A 60 -0.72 -2.52 -29.53
C GLY A 60 0.17 -3.16 -28.46
N GLU A 61 -0.22 -2.87 -27.21
CA GLU A 61 -0.32 -3.81 -26.06
C GLU A 61 0.94 -4.12 -25.23
N GLY A 62 0.88 -3.63 -23.99
CA GLY A 62 1.84 -3.90 -22.93
C GLY A 62 1.82 -2.79 -21.86
N GLU A 63 0.67 -2.55 -21.22
CA GLU A 63 0.57 -1.61 -20.09
C GLU A 63 1.38 -2.13 -18.89
N LYS A 64 2.65 -1.72 -18.82
CA LYS A 64 3.32 -1.48 -17.54
C LYS A 64 2.65 -0.29 -16.89
N ALA A 65 2.36 -0.43 -15.60
CA ALA A 65 1.82 0.60 -14.71
C ALA A 65 2.48 1.96 -15.03
N ALA A 66 1.70 2.83 -15.67
CA ALA A 66 2.06 4.21 -15.81
C ALA A 66 2.04 4.80 -14.41
N GLU A 67 3.21 5.27 -13.96
CA GLU A 67 3.29 6.21 -12.87
C GLU A 67 2.60 7.49 -13.35
N SER A 68 1.32 7.58 -13.03
CA SER A 68 0.47 8.72 -13.33
C SER A 68 0.99 9.90 -12.52
N ALA A 69 1.61 10.84 -13.23
CA ALA A 69 1.81 12.18 -12.71
C ALA A 69 0.45 12.72 -12.22
N PRO A 70 0.38 13.33 -11.02
CA PRO A 70 -0.90 13.71 -10.43
C PRO A 70 -1.53 14.81 -11.28
N SER A 71 -2.71 14.51 -11.81
CA SER A 71 -3.65 15.52 -12.31
C SER A 71 -4.43 16.06 -11.10
N ALA A 72 -4.50 17.39 -10.99
CA ALA A 72 -5.35 18.18 -10.09
C ALA A 72 -5.54 17.64 -8.65
N GLY A 73 -4.62 17.99 -7.76
CA GLY A 73 -4.79 17.94 -6.30
C GLY A 73 -4.74 16.53 -5.70
N GLY A 74 -3.56 16.04 -5.35
CA GLY A 74 -3.39 14.85 -4.51
C GLY A 74 -3.17 15.22 -3.03
N ALA A 75 -3.34 14.26 -2.14
CA ALA A 75 -2.87 14.38 -0.77
C ALA A 75 -2.13 13.12 -0.33
N GLU A 76 -1.30 13.23 0.71
CA GLU A 76 -0.56 12.11 1.27
C GLU A 76 -0.41 12.20 2.79
N ALA A 77 -0.23 11.04 3.42
CA ALA A 77 0.13 10.93 4.82
C ALA A 77 1.23 9.88 5.00
N SER A 78 2.36 10.28 5.59
CA SER A 78 3.38 9.33 6.06
C SER A 78 2.99 8.86 7.45
N LEU A 79 2.83 7.55 7.63
CA LEU A 79 2.35 6.96 8.88
C LEU A 79 3.53 6.66 9.80
N VAL A 80 3.39 6.98 11.09
CA VAL A 80 4.35 6.68 12.14
C VAL A 80 3.69 5.92 13.29
N LYS A 81 4.46 5.04 13.94
CA LYS A 81 4.09 4.37 15.19
C LYS A 81 4.40 5.28 16.40
N PRO A 82 3.92 4.94 17.61
CA PRO A 82 4.19 5.76 18.80
C PRO A 82 5.66 5.96 19.14
N ASP A 83 6.53 5.02 18.73
CA ASP A 83 7.99 5.11 18.88
C ASP A 83 8.66 6.01 17.82
N GLY A 84 7.88 6.60 16.91
CA GLY A 84 8.35 7.46 15.82
C GLY A 84 8.85 6.71 14.57
N SER A 85 8.95 5.38 14.62
CA SER A 85 9.33 4.59 13.45
C SER A 85 8.20 4.52 12.41
N SER A 86 8.56 4.31 11.14
CA SER A 86 7.60 4.30 10.04
C SER A 86 6.60 3.15 10.18
N ALA A 87 5.32 3.45 9.91
CA ALA A 87 4.23 2.48 9.80
C ALA A 87 3.74 2.31 8.35
N GLY A 88 4.24 3.10 7.39
CA GLY A 88 3.82 3.07 5.99
C GLY A 88 3.38 4.42 5.43
N LYS A 89 2.51 4.41 4.42
CA LYS A 89 2.04 5.61 3.70
C LYS A 89 0.60 5.45 3.23
N ALA A 90 -0.12 6.56 3.22
CA ALA A 90 -1.39 6.70 2.51
C ALA A 90 -1.31 7.78 1.43
N THR A 91 -2.01 7.54 0.32
CA THR A 91 -2.21 8.51 -0.76
C THR A 91 -3.69 8.69 -1.03
N PHE A 92 -4.06 9.93 -1.34
CA PHE A 92 -5.43 10.33 -1.63
C PHE A 92 -5.47 11.00 -3.00
N SER A 93 -6.42 10.56 -3.83
CA SER A 93 -6.71 11.18 -5.12
C SER A 93 -8.20 11.40 -5.24
N GLU A 94 -8.60 12.55 -5.76
CA GLU A 94 -10.02 12.86 -5.95
C GLU A 94 -10.37 12.82 -7.43
N LYS A 95 -11.48 12.16 -7.76
CA LYS A 95 -12.07 12.17 -9.10
C LYS A 95 -13.58 12.11 -8.99
N ASP A 96 -14.27 12.98 -9.74
CA ASP A 96 -15.73 13.01 -9.83
C ASP A 96 -16.44 13.09 -8.46
N GLY A 97 -15.85 13.83 -7.51
CA GLY A 97 -16.38 14.00 -6.15
C GLY A 97 -16.17 12.82 -5.21
N VAL A 98 -15.36 11.83 -5.62
CA VAL A 98 -14.99 10.67 -4.81
C VAL A 98 -13.50 10.71 -4.51
N VAL A 99 -13.15 10.59 -3.22
CA VAL A 99 -11.77 10.45 -2.79
C VAL A 99 -11.41 8.97 -2.72
N VAL A 100 -10.42 8.56 -3.51
CA VAL A 100 -9.80 7.24 -3.46
C VAL A 100 -8.60 7.31 -2.52
N ILE A 101 -8.52 6.36 -1.59
CA ILE A 101 -7.53 6.29 -0.53
C ILE A 101 -6.81 4.94 -0.66
N ASP A 102 -5.51 4.96 -0.93
CA ASP A 102 -4.64 3.79 -0.94
C ASP A 102 -3.71 3.85 0.26
N VAL A 103 -3.83 2.88 1.16
CA VAL A 103 -3.08 2.80 2.42
C VAL A 103 -2.26 1.53 2.42
N ARG A 104 -0.94 1.68 2.59
CA ARG A 104 0.01 0.58 2.77
C ARG A 104 0.67 0.71 4.13
N VAL A 105 0.69 -0.39 4.88
CA VAL A 105 1.28 -0.44 6.22
C VAL A 105 2.29 -1.56 6.37
N THR A 106 3.22 -1.36 7.29
CA THR A 106 4.25 -2.33 7.66
C THR A 106 4.52 -2.29 9.17
N GLY A 107 4.93 -3.42 9.74
CA GLY A 107 5.33 -3.50 11.14
C GLY A 107 4.19 -3.32 12.14
N LEU A 108 2.95 -3.60 11.72
CA LEU A 108 1.77 -3.65 12.61
C LEU A 108 1.45 -5.10 13.01
N THR A 109 0.67 -5.27 14.07
CA THR A 109 0.18 -6.59 14.49
C THR A 109 -0.74 -7.20 13.44
N ALA A 110 -0.82 -8.53 13.36
CA ALA A 110 -1.71 -9.19 12.41
C ALA A 110 -3.19 -9.07 12.85
N GLY A 111 -4.10 -8.94 11.90
CA GLY A 111 -5.54 -8.83 12.14
C GLY A 111 -6.20 -7.63 11.47
N PHE A 112 -7.48 -7.40 11.78
CA PHE A 112 -8.21 -6.22 11.33
C PHE A 112 -7.94 -5.04 12.27
N HIS A 113 -7.75 -3.87 11.67
CA HIS A 113 -7.51 -2.61 12.35
C HIS A 113 -8.49 -1.54 11.86
N GLY A 114 -9.16 -0.85 12.79
CA GLY A 114 -9.98 0.31 12.49
C GLY A 114 -9.16 1.44 11.88
N MET A 115 -9.72 2.13 10.90
CA MET A 115 -9.03 3.19 10.15
C MET A 115 -9.95 4.40 10.04
N HIS A 116 -9.47 5.55 10.50
CA HIS A 116 -10.30 6.76 10.59
C HIS A 116 -9.51 8.01 10.23
N ILE A 117 -10.17 9.02 9.68
CA ILE A 117 -9.67 10.38 9.62
C ILE A 117 -10.00 11.08 10.93
N HIS A 118 -9.00 11.58 11.63
CA HIS A 118 -9.14 12.35 12.87
C HIS A 118 -9.18 13.85 12.60
N GLU A 119 -9.81 14.57 13.53
CA GLU A 119 -10.21 15.97 13.37
C GLU A 119 -9.05 16.98 13.44
N VAL A 120 -7.90 16.60 14.00
CA VAL A 120 -6.70 17.44 14.10
C VAL A 120 -5.52 16.75 13.41
N GLY A 121 -4.77 17.52 12.62
CA GLY A 121 -3.55 17.11 11.93
C GLY A 121 -2.33 16.99 12.85
N LYS A 122 -2.42 16.19 13.92
CA LYS A 122 -1.33 15.94 14.88
C LYS A 122 -1.15 14.46 15.14
N CYS A 123 0.11 14.03 15.23
CA CYS A 123 0.49 12.64 15.51
C CYS A 123 1.55 12.60 16.63
N GLU A 124 1.23 13.15 17.79
CA GLU A 124 2.15 13.22 18.93
C GLU A 124 1.95 12.01 19.85
N PRO A 125 2.99 11.21 20.16
CA PRO A 125 2.86 10.15 21.16
C PRO A 125 2.62 10.75 22.55
N ASN A 126 1.97 9.99 23.43
CA ASN A 126 1.66 10.39 24.81
C ASN A 126 1.09 11.82 24.93
N SER A 127 0.08 12.14 24.13
CA SER A 127 -0.54 13.46 24.04
C SER A 127 -1.99 13.43 24.51
N VAL A 128 -2.51 14.60 24.90
CA VAL A 128 -3.88 14.77 25.41
C VAL A 128 -4.73 15.44 24.33
N ALA A 129 -5.98 14.99 24.17
CA ALA A 129 -6.95 15.64 23.30
C ALA A 129 -7.23 17.08 23.79
N LYS A 130 -7.68 17.98 22.90
CA LYS A 130 -7.93 19.39 23.22
C LYS A 130 -8.82 19.61 24.46
N ASN A 131 -9.81 18.74 24.63
CA ASN A 131 -10.76 18.76 25.77
C ASN A 131 -10.55 17.57 26.72
N GLY A 132 -9.37 16.92 26.68
CA GLY A 132 -9.06 15.77 27.51
C GLY A 132 -8.77 16.16 28.96
N ALA A 133 -9.10 15.27 29.90
CA ALA A 133 -8.80 15.47 31.32
C ALA A 133 -7.29 15.36 31.59
N PRO A 134 -6.75 16.02 32.64
CA PRO A 134 -5.38 15.79 33.08
C PRO A 134 -5.12 14.29 33.33
N GLY A 135 -3.99 13.79 32.84
CA GLY A 135 -3.62 12.36 32.96
C GLY A 135 -4.27 11.42 31.93
N SER A 136 -5.08 11.92 30.99
CA SER A 136 -5.70 11.12 29.91
C SER A 136 -4.82 10.98 28.65
N ALA A 137 -3.50 11.11 28.81
CA ALA A 137 -2.57 11.05 27.69
C ALA A 137 -2.62 9.65 27.03
N THR A 138 -2.68 9.65 25.70
CA THR A 138 -2.66 8.43 24.90
C THR A 138 -1.73 8.63 23.70
N ASN A 139 -1.35 7.55 23.04
CA ASN A 139 -0.67 7.68 21.75
C ASN A 139 -1.57 8.42 20.78
N PHE A 140 -1.07 9.52 20.21
CA PHE A 140 -1.78 10.34 19.23
C PHE A 140 -3.08 10.96 19.75
N GLY A 141 -3.21 11.18 21.06
CA GLY A 141 -4.41 11.78 21.67
C GLY A 141 -4.71 13.20 21.16
N SER A 142 -3.68 13.98 20.82
CA SER A 142 -3.85 15.35 20.28
C SER A 142 -4.49 15.42 18.90
N ALA A 143 -4.65 14.28 18.20
CA ALA A 143 -5.42 14.19 16.96
C ALA A 143 -6.94 14.37 17.18
N GLY A 144 -7.42 14.31 18.43
CA GLY A 144 -8.84 14.42 18.74
C GLY A 144 -9.64 13.16 18.41
N GLY A 145 -10.95 13.31 18.19
CA GLY A 145 -11.87 12.24 17.78
C GLY A 145 -11.87 12.00 16.27
N HIS A 146 -12.80 11.16 15.80
CA HIS A 146 -13.04 11.02 14.37
C HIS A 146 -13.55 12.34 13.81
N TRP A 147 -13.20 12.62 12.56
CA TRP A 147 -13.54 13.89 11.93
C TRP A 147 -15.00 13.91 11.48
N GLN A 148 -15.69 15.00 11.80
CA GLN A 148 -16.92 15.43 11.14
C GLN A 148 -16.66 16.75 10.43
N LYS A 149 -16.97 16.84 9.14
CA LYS A 149 -16.93 18.13 8.45
C LYS A 149 -18.01 19.06 9.01
N SER A 150 -17.80 20.36 8.86
CA SER A 150 -18.76 21.36 9.35
C SER A 150 -20.19 21.07 8.87
N GLY A 151 -21.14 21.05 9.80
CA GLY A 151 -22.55 20.76 9.54
C GLY A 151 -22.92 19.29 9.40
N ALA A 152 -21.95 18.37 9.38
CA ALA A 152 -22.23 16.94 9.42
C ALA A 152 -22.45 16.48 10.88
N THR A 153 -23.55 15.78 11.09
CA THR A 153 -23.89 15.13 12.36
C THR A 153 -24.39 13.73 12.06
N GLY A 154 -24.08 12.77 12.93
CA GLY A 154 -24.55 11.38 12.80
C GLY A 154 -23.47 10.36 12.47
N HIS A 155 -23.93 9.15 12.21
CA HIS A 155 -23.11 7.95 12.01
C HIS A 155 -23.45 7.28 10.66
N PRO A 156 -22.47 6.80 9.86
CA PRO A 156 -21.02 6.92 10.09
C PRO A 156 -20.54 8.38 10.05
N MET A 157 -19.46 8.67 10.76
CA MET A 157 -18.84 10.00 10.73
C MET A 157 -18.12 10.25 9.41
N THR A 158 -17.88 11.52 9.09
CA THR A 158 -17.20 11.92 7.84
C THR A 158 -15.86 11.19 7.68
N GLY A 159 -15.12 11.00 8.78
CA GLY A 159 -13.82 10.35 8.81
C GLY A 159 -13.82 8.83 8.95
N ASP A 160 -14.97 8.17 9.08
CA ASP A 160 -15.01 6.71 9.23
C ASP A 160 -14.67 6.02 7.90
N LEU A 161 -13.74 5.08 7.92
CA LEU A 161 -13.31 4.31 6.75
C LEU A 161 -13.45 2.81 7.00
N VAL A 162 -13.30 2.02 5.94
CA VAL A 162 -13.22 0.56 6.06
C VAL A 162 -11.98 0.17 6.88
N SER A 163 -12.03 -0.98 7.56
CA SER A 163 -10.85 -1.52 8.25
C SER A 163 -9.75 -1.96 7.27
N ILE A 164 -8.50 -1.93 7.74
CA ILE A 164 -7.36 -2.54 7.05
C ILE A 164 -7.03 -3.90 7.66
N TYR A 165 -6.75 -4.89 6.82
CA TYR A 165 -6.27 -6.20 7.27
C TYR A 165 -4.74 -6.26 7.17
N VAL A 166 -4.09 -6.61 8.27
CA VAL A 166 -2.63 -6.79 8.36
C VAL A 166 -2.33 -8.28 8.43
N ASN A 167 -1.45 -8.73 7.54
CA ASN A 167 -1.00 -10.12 7.45
C ASN A 167 -0.09 -10.50 8.61
N ALA A 168 0.14 -11.81 8.78
CA ALA A 168 1.05 -12.35 9.79
C ALA A 168 2.50 -11.82 9.70
N ASN A 169 2.95 -11.38 8.52
CA ASN A 169 4.26 -10.75 8.33
C ASN A 169 4.29 -9.24 8.68
N GLY A 170 3.19 -8.70 9.20
CA GLY A 170 3.04 -7.31 9.60
C GLY A 170 2.81 -6.32 8.45
N THR A 171 2.55 -6.80 7.23
CA THR A 171 2.21 -5.95 6.07
C THR A 171 0.72 -5.94 5.79
N GLY A 172 0.18 -4.79 5.39
CA GLY A 172 -1.23 -4.65 5.01
C GLY A 172 -1.41 -3.63 3.91
N GLN A 173 -2.44 -3.81 3.09
CA GLN A 173 -2.85 -2.83 2.10
C GLN A 173 -4.37 -2.82 1.96
N THR A 174 -4.93 -1.63 1.89
CA THR A 174 -6.33 -1.40 1.51
C THR A 174 -6.40 -0.25 0.52
N VAL A 175 -7.20 -0.42 -0.53
CA VAL A 175 -7.66 0.67 -1.38
C VAL A 175 -9.17 0.82 -1.15
N THR A 176 -9.60 2.02 -0.79
CA THR A 176 -11.01 2.34 -0.55
C THR A 176 -11.38 3.66 -1.20
N SER A 177 -12.66 3.99 -1.21
CA SER A 177 -13.17 5.25 -1.74
C SER A 177 -14.31 5.78 -0.89
N THR A 178 -14.43 7.10 -0.76
CA THR A 178 -15.51 7.74 -0.02
C THR A 178 -15.99 9.01 -0.72
N GLY A 179 -17.29 9.26 -0.65
CA GLY A 179 -17.92 10.52 -1.02
C GLY A 179 -18.28 11.39 0.21
N ALA A 180 -17.87 10.99 1.41
CA ALA A 180 -18.20 11.72 2.64
C ALA A 180 -17.51 13.09 2.71
N PHE A 181 -16.34 13.23 2.09
CA PHE A 181 -15.56 14.47 2.03
C PHE A 181 -14.80 14.59 0.70
N SER A 182 -14.36 15.81 0.41
CA SER A 182 -13.40 16.15 -0.65
C SER A 182 -12.02 16.50 -0.06
N LEU A 183 -10.98 16.50 -0.89
CA LEU A 183 -9.66 17.06 -0.53
C LEU A 183 -9.75 18.56 -0.25
N SER A 184 -10.72 19.26 -0.85
CA SER A 184 -11.01 20.65 -0.47
C SER A 184 -11.52 20.77 0.96
N ASP A 185 -12.28 19.80 1.46
CA ASP A 185 -12.77 19.83 2.85
C ASP A 185 -11.60 19.63 3.83
N ILE A 186 -10.69 18.70 3.52
CA ILE A 186 -9.43 18.51 4.28
C ILE A 186 -8.61 19.80 4.28
N LYS A 187 -8.45 20.44 3.11
CA LYS A 187 -7.68 21.69 2.98
C LYS A 187 -8.30 22.87 3.73
N LYS A 188 -9.63 22.88 3.90
CA LYS A 188 -10.36 23.93 4.64
C LYS A 188 -10.35 23.71 6.15
N ASN A 189 -10.04 22.50 6.63
CA ASN A 189 -9.92 22.25 8.05
C ASN A 189 -8.64 22.91 8.60
N ALA A 190 -8.79 24.01 9.33
CA ALA A 190 -7.68 24.80 9.85
C ALA A 190 -6.81 24.04 10.86
N ASP A 191 -7.40 23.09 11.60
CA ASP A 191 -6.67 22.22 12.53
C ASP A 191 -5.95 21.06 11.80
N GLY A 192 -6.18 20.91 10.49
CA GLY A 192 -5.70 19.81 9.67
C GLY A 192 -6.40 18.49 9.98
N ASN A 193 -6.03 17.43 9.27
CA ASN A 193 -6.55 16.08 9.53
C ASN A 193 -5.42 15.06 9.60
N ALA A 194 -5.66 13.96 10.30
CA ALA A 194 -4.71 12.85 10.38
C ALA A 194 -5.40 11.52 10.06
N LEU A 195 -4.75 10.67 9.26
CA LEU A 195 -5.16 9.27 9.12
C LEU A 195 -4.67 8.50 10.36
N MET A 196 -5.57 7.77 11.00
CA MET A 196 -5.33 6.99 12.19
C MET A 196 -5.61 5.52 11.95
N ILE A 197 -4.78 4.65 12.51
CA ILE A 197 -4.98 3.21 12.56
C ILE A 197 -5.00 2.77 14.01
N HIS A 198 -6.04 2.03 14.38
CA HIS A 198 -6.29 1.56 15.74
C HIS A 198 -5.78 0.14 15.99
N ALA A 199 -5.66 -0.25 17.25
CA ALA A 199 -5.07 -1.51 17.69
C ALA A 199 -5.96 -2.73 17.38
N GLY A 200 -7.27 -2.55 17.38
CA GLY A 200 -8.26 -3.58 17.12
C GLY A 200 -9.18 -3.25 15.93
N PRO A 201 -10.09 -4.18 15.61
CA PRO A 201 -11.08 -3.97 14.55
C PRO A 201 -12.09 -2.90 14.94
N ASP A 202 -12.60 -2.19 13.92
CA ASP A 202 -13.75 -1.30 14.07
C ASP A 202 -15.06 -2.12 14.03
N ASN A 203 -15.95 -1.88 14.99
CA ASN A 203 -17.28 -2.48 15.03
C ASN A 203 -18.36 -1.65 14.29
N PHE A 204 -18.01 -0.46 13.79
CA PHE A 204 -18.85 0.45 13.01
C PHE A 204 -20.13 0.90 13.73
N GLY A 205 -20.14 0.90 15.06
CA GLY A 205 -21.35 1.17 15.83
C GLY A 205 -22.37 0.02 15.77
N ASN A 206 -21.99 -1.17 15.28
CA ASN A 206 -22.93 -2.25 15.02
C ASN A 206 -23.13 -3.14 16.25
N ILE A 207 -24.07 -2.74 17.11
CA ILE A 207 -24.55 -3.58 18.22
C ILE A 207 -26.06 -3.84 18.06
N PRO A 208 -26.49 -5.05 17.67
CA PRO A 208 -27.91 -5.39 17.53
C PRO A 208 -28.70 -5.25 18.83
N SER A 209 -29.39 -4.13 19.00
CA SER A 209 -30.13 -3.77 20.22
C SER A 209 -31.15 -4.84 20.64
N ALA A 210 -31.84 -5.49 19.70
CA ALA A 210 -32.80 -6.56 19.98
C ALA A 210 -32.22 -7.73 20.79
N ARG A 211 -30.89 -7.97 20.72
CA ARG A 211 -30.22 -9.05 21.47
C ARG A 211 -29.34 -8.54 22.62
N TYR A 212 -28.87 -7.29 22.53
CA TYR A 212 -27.84 -6.76 23.43
C TYR A 212 -28.29 -5.55 24.26
N ALA A 213 -29.55 -5.08 24.15
CA ALA A 213 -30.08 -3.93 24.90
C ALA A 213 -30.08 -4.10 26.44
N ASN A 214 -30.02 -5.33 26.95
CA ASN A 214 -30.14 -5.61 28.38
C ASN A 214 -28.80 -5.81 29.09
N ILE A 215 -27.66 -5.57 28.43
CA ILE A 215 -26.35 -5.74 29.07
C ILE A 215 -26.15 -4.70 30.18
N VAL A 216 -26.52 -3.44 29.93
CA VAL A 216 -26.49 -2.37 30.92
C VAL A 216 -27.87 -1.72 31.00
N PRO A 217 -28.64 -1.92 32.09
CA PRO A 217 -29.99 -1.40 32.19
C PRO A 217 -30.06 0.12 32.00
N GLY A 218 -30.92 0.55 31.08
CA GLY A 218 -31.20 1.97 30.82
C GLY A 218 -30.19 2.69 29.92
N GLN A 219 -29.19 2.00 29.37
CA GLN A 219 -28.24 2.59 28.42
C GLN A 219 -28.68 2.39 26.96
N PRO A 220 -28.45 3.38 26.08
CA PRO A 220 -28.58 3.18 24.64
C PRO A 220 -27.67 2.04 24.15
N VAL A 221 -28.12 1.31 23.13
CA VAL A 221 -27.33 0.27 22.47
C VAL A 221 -27.41 0.46 20.95
N PRO A 222 -26.29 0.75 20.25
CA PRO A 222 -24.97 1.05 20.81
C PRO A 222 -24.96 2.32 21.69
N ASP A 223 -24.00 2.42 22.60
CA ASP A 223 -23.79 3.65 23.36
C ASP A 223 -23.06 4.71 22.52
N GLU A 224 -22.97 5.93 23.06
CA GLU A 224 -22.33 7.06 22.38
C GLU A 224 -20.82 6.82 22.14
N THR A 225 -20.12 6.09 23.01
CA THR A 225 -18.69 5.81 22.83
C THR A 225 -18.50 4.86 21.66
N THR A 226 -19.31 3.80 21.57
CA THR A 226 -19.31 2.88 20.44
C THR A 226 -19.60 3.61 19.13
N LEU A 227 -20.61 4.50 19.10
CA LEU A 227 -20.93 5.32 17.92
C LEU A 227 -19.78 6.26 17.54
N ASN A 228 -19.07 6.83 18.51
CA ASN A 228 -18.01 7.80 18.26
C ASN A 228 -16.62 7.19 17.99
N THR A 229 -16.43 5.88 18.19
CA THR A 229 -15.08 5.29 18.18
C THR A 229 -14.98 3.92 17.51
N GLY A 230 -16.12 3.25 17.32
CA GLY A 230 -16.12 1.88 16.79
C GLY A 230 -15.45 0.85 17.72
N ASP A 231 -15.15 1.24 18.96
CA ASP A 231 -14.44 0.45 19.98
C ASP A 231 -13.13 -0.18 19.49
N ALA A 232 -12.44 0.46 18.53
CA ALA A 232 -11.23 -0.07 17.90
C ALA A 232 -9.97 -0.03 18.80
N GLY A 233 -10.08 0.50 20.02
CA GLY A 233 -9.01 0.53 21.02
C GLY A 233 -7.93 1.58 20.76
N GLY A 234 -6.71 1.33 21.26
CA GLY A 234 -5.60 2.29 21.23
C GLY A 234 -5.15 2.65 19.81
N ARG A 235 -4.45 3.78 19.65
CA ARG A 235 -4.00 4.29 18.34
C ARG A 235 -2.56 3.83 18.09
N ILE A 236 -2.34 3.08 17.00
CA ILE A 236 -1.06 2.38 16.73
C ILE A 236 -0.29 2.93 15.53
N ALA A 237 -0.95 3.67 14.64
CA ALA A 237 -0.27 4.46 13.62
C ALA A 237 -1.05 5.73 13.32
N CYS A 238 -0.33 6.81 13.01
CA CYS A 238 -0.90 8.11 12.67
C CYS A 238 -0.09 8.78 11.57
N GLY A 239 -0.74 9.48 10.66
CA GLY A 239 -0.07 10.34 9.68
C GLY A 239 -0.89 11.58 9.36
N VAL A 240 -0.27 12.75 9.49
CA VAL A 240 -0.89 14.03 9.12
C VAL A 240 -1.11 14.07 7.61
N ILE A 241 -2.32 14.40 7.17
CA ILE A 241 -2.71 14.47 5.77
C ILE A 241 -2.29 15.82 5.22
N LYS A 242 -1.48 15.80 4.16
CA LYS A 242 -0.99 16.99 3.45
C LYS A 242 -1.59 17.04 2.06
N VAL A 243 -2.40 18.06 1.78
CA VAL A 243 -2.98 18.32 0.45
C VAL A 243 -2.03 19.19 -0.36
N GLY A 244 -1.82 18.84 -1.63
CA GLY A 244 -1.01 19.62 -2.58
C GLY A 244 -1.62 20.94 -3.04
#